data_AF-A0A7V8V4N2-F1
#
_entry.id   AF-A0A7V8V4N2-F1
#
_cell.length_a   1.000
_cell.length_b   1.000
_cell.length_c   1.000
_cell.angle_alpha   90.00
_cell.angle_beta   90.00
_cell.angle_gamma   90.00
#
_symmetry.space_group_name_H-M   'P 1'
#
loop_
_entity.id
_entity.type
_entity.pdbx_description
1 polymer ?
#
loop_
_entity_poly.entity_id
_entity_poly.type
_entity_poly.pdbx_seq_one_letter_code
_entity_poly.pdbx_strand_id
1 'polypeptide(L)'
;MTDSNPYNSPHTGLEAATGVEPLDTSGDGTGGLIPYKNPAALAAYYLAILGLFPVIGIFASIPAFVLGIMGLRRRAQNPAVKGSVHAWIGIVLGGIATLLNLSCVGMIVFGVVSDATR
;
A
#
# COMPACT_ATOMS: atom_id res chain seq x y z
N MET A 1 16.71 -2.39 37.87
CA MET A 1 17.19 -2.83 36.53
C MET A 1 16.67 -1.80 35.57
N THR A 2 17.51 -0.83 35.22
CA THR A 2 17.18 0.24 34.28
C THR A 2 17.41 -0.33 32.89
N ASP A 3 16.34 -0.52 32.11
CA ASP A 3 16.42 -0.94 30.72
C ASP A 3 17.09 0.18 29.91
N SER A 4 18.43 0.18 29.89
CA SER A 4 19.22 1.05 29.04
C SER A 4 19.05 0.54 27.61
N ASN A 5 17.99 0.98 26.94
CA ASN A 5 17.78 0.71 25.53
C ASN A 5 18.87 1.45 24.72
N PRO A 6 19.84 0.74 24.11
CA PRO A 6 20.94 1.36 23.38
C PRO A 6 20.49 2.05 22.09
N TYR A 7 19.23 1.86 21.67
CA TYR A 7 18.61 2.58 20.55
C TYR A 7 17.90 3.87 20.97
N ASN A 8 17.86 4.20 22.26
CA ASN A 8 17.31 5.48 22.68
C ASN A 8 18.30 6.58 22.29
N SER A 9 17.99 7.33 21.23
CA SER A 9 18.83 8.46 20.82
C SER A 9 18.79 9.52 21.92
N PRO A 10 19.90 10.23 22.21
CA PRO A 10 19.89 11.30 23.19
C PRO A 10 18.85 12.34 22.80
N HIS A 11 17.79 12.48 23.59
CA HIS A 11 16.88 13.61 23.50
C HIS A 11 17.73 14.86 23.66
N THR A 12 17.81 15.68 22.62
CA THR A 12 18.58 16.92 22.67
C THR A 12 17.96 17.79 23.75
N GLY A 13 18.75 18.25 24.72
CA GLY A 13 18.29 18.97 25.93
C GLY A 13 17.44 20.23 25.71
N LEU A 14 17.15 20.58 24.46
CA LEU A 14 16.18 21.58 24.03
C LEU A 14 14.72 21.16 24.32
N GLU A 15 14.42 19.86 24.30
CA GLU A 15 13.09 19.30 24.59
C GLU A 15 12.70 19.50 26.07
N ALA A 16 13.67 19.28 26.97
CA ALA A 16 13.50 19.46 28.41
C ALA A 16 13.35 20.94 28.83
N ALA A 17 13.86 21.88 28.04
CA ALA A 17 13.88 23.30 28.36
C ALA A 17 12.61 24.06 27.93
N THR A 18 11.87 23.54 26.95
CA THR A 18 10.75 24.25 26.32
C THR A 18 9.38 23.66 26.62
N GLY A 19 9.30 22.40 27.08
CA GLY A 19 8.02 21.73 27.36
C GLY A 19 7.14 21.53 26.13
N VAL A 20 7.66 21.81 24.93
CA VAL A 20 6.99 21.62 23.66
C VAL A 20 7.41 20.25 23.14
N GLU A 21 6.48 19.31 23.12
CA GLU A 21 6.67 18.02 22.43
C GLU A 21 7.15 18.29 20.99
N PRO A 22 8.28 17.72 20.55
CA PRO A 22 8.69 17.84 19.15
C PRO A 22 7.56 17.35 18.27
N LEU A 23 7.24 18.10 17.22
CA LEU A 23 6.42 17.59 16.13
C LEU A 23 7.12 16.33 15.61
N ASP A 24 6.50 15.17 15.80
CA ASP A 24 7.03 13.87 15.41
C ASP A 24 7.08 13.77 13.88
N THR A 25 8.13 14.36 13.33
CA THR A 25 8.49 14.35 11.92
C THR A 25 9.26 13.08 11.55
N SER A 26 9.48 12.19 12.53
CA SER A 26 10.14 10.92 12.35
C SER A 26 9.34 10.08 11.33
N GLY A 27 10.00 9.81 10.20
CA GLY A 27 9.50 8.84 9.24
C GLY A 27 9.30 7.48 9.91
N ASP A 28 8.53 6.62 9.27
CA ASP A 28 8.36 5.22 9.67
C ASP A 28 9.75 4.63 9.97
N GLY A 29 9.92 4.00 11.14
CA GLY A 29 11.23 3.55 11.66
C GLY A 29 12.01 2.58 10.76
N THR A 30 11.42 2.20 9.62
CA THR A 30 12.02 1.45 8.52
C THR A 30 12.56 2.35 7.39
N GLY A 31 12.69 3.66 7.60
CA GLY A 31 13.14 4.61 6.57
C GLY A 31 12.17 4.75 5.37
N GLY A 32 10.89 4.40 5.54
CA GLY A 32 9.91 4.39 4.46
C GLY A 32 9.89 3.13 3.58
N LEU A 33 10.70 2.11 3.92
CA LEU A 33 10.66 0.79 3.26
C LEU A 33 9.30 0.11 3.45
N ILE A 34 8.78 0.09 4.68
CA ILE A 34 7.49 -0.50 5.02
C ILE A 34 6.57 0.59 5.58
N PRO A 35 5.58 1.05 4.80
CA PRO A 35 4.79 2.22 5.17
C PRO A 35 3.68 1.90 6.18
N TYR A 36 4.03 1.63 7.44
CA TYR A 36 3.06 1.32 8.50
C TYR A 36 2.12 2.47 8.84
N LYS A 37 2.59 3.72 8.70
CA LYS A 37 1.76 4.93 8.88
C LYS A 37 0.77 5.12 7.71
N ASN A 38 0.87 4.30 6.64
CA ASN A 38 0.01 4.31 5.45
C ASN A 38 -0.59 2.91 5.16
N PRO A 39 -1.59 2.46 5.93
CA PRO A 39 -2.18 1.14 5.75
C PRO A 39 -2.81 0.95 4.36
N ALA A 40 -3.28 2.02 3.72
CA ALA A 40 -3.83 1.96 2.37
C ALA A 40 -2.75 1.60 1.32
N ALA A 41 -1.57 2.22 1.38
CA ALA A 41 -0.47 1.89 0.47
C ALA A 41 0.04 0.46 0.70
N LEU A 42 0.12 0.03 1.96
CA LEU A 42 0.54 -1.32 2.32
C LEU A 42 -0.47 -2.38 1.83
N ALA A 43 -1.77 -2.16 2.09
CA ALA A 43 -2.83 -3.06 1.62
C ALA A 43 -2.87 -3.11 0.08
N ALA A 44 -2.70 -1.97 -0.60
CA ALA A 44 -2.65 -1.91 -2.05
C ALA A 44 -1.55 -2.80 -2.64
N TYR A 45 -0.36 -2.79 -2.03
CA TYR A 45 0.77 -3.63 -2.45
C TYR A 45 0.45 -5.12 -2.32
N TYR A 46 -0.03 -5.55 -1.14
CA TYR A 46 -0.35 -6.97 -0.93
C TYR A 46 -1.50 -7.45 -1.81
N LEU A 47 -2.56 -6.64 -1.94
CA LEU A 47 -3.70 -6.98 -2.78
C LEU A 47 -3.35 -7.00 -4.26
N ALA A 48 -2.40 -6.17 -4.72
CA ALA A 48 -1.93 -6.22 -6.10
C ALA A 48 -1.16 -7.51 -6.41
N ILE A 49 -0.34 -7.99 -5.47
CA ILE A 49 0.36 -9.27 -5.61
C ILE A 49 -0.64 -10.44 -5.63
N LEU A 50 -1.61 -10.44 -4.70
CA LEU A 50 -2.67 -11.44 -4.69
C LEU A 50 -3.59 -11.34 -5.93
N GLY A 51 -3.80 -10.13 -6.44
CA GLY A 51 -4.59 -9.86 -7.63
C GLY A 51 -3.99 -10.41 -8.92
N LEU A 52 -2.70 -10.78 -8.91
CA LEU A 52 -2.02 -11.36 -10.05
C LEU A 52 -2.49 -12.79 -10.38
N PHE A 53 -3.17 -13.46 -9.44
CA PHE A 53 -3.75 -14.78 -9.69
C PHE A 53 -4.91 -14.67 -10.70
N PRO A 54 -4.92 -15.45 -11.79
CA PRO A 54 -5.97 -15.38 -12.78
C PRO A 54 -7.31 -15.86 -12.21
N VAL A 55 -8.41 -15.27 -12.67
CA VAL A 55 -9.81 -15.52 -12.31
C VAL A 55 -10.16 -15.09 -10.87
N ILE A 56 -9.43 -15.59 -9.86
CA ILE A 56 -9.69 -15.28 -8.45
C ILE A 56 -9.19 -13.87 -8.08
N GLY A 57 -8.10 -13.44 -8.72
CA GLY A 57 -7.45 -12.15 -8.45
C GLY A 57 -8.26 -10.93 -8.88
N ILE A 58 -9.38 -11.08 -9.59
CA ILE A 58 -10.26 -9.95 -9.93
C ILE A 58 -10.80 -9.24 -8.69
N PHE A 59 -11.13 -9.98 -7.63
CA PHE A 59 -11.64 -9.42 -6.38
C PHE A 59 -10.58 -8.69 -5.58
N ALA A 60 -9.29 -9.02 -5.76
CA ALA A 60 -8.18 -8.39 -5.07
C ALA A 60 -7.56 -7.23 -5.88
N SER A 61 -7.51 -7.34 -7.21
CA SER A 61 -6.88 -6.37 -8.12
C SER A 61 -7.64 -5.04 -8.19
N ILE A 62 -8.98 -5.06 -8.19
CA ILE A 62 -9.78 -3.81 -8.21
C ILE A 62 -9.60 -3.01 -6.92
N PRO A 63 -9.75 -3.57 -5.70
CA PRO A 63 -9.45 -2.85 -4.47
C PRO A 63 -7.99 -2.41 -4.37
N ALA A 64 -7.03 -3.20 -4.88
CA ALA A 64 -5.62 -2.82 -4.89
C ALA A 64 -5.36 -1.50 -5.62
N PHE A 65 -5.99 -1.34 -6.79
CA PHE A 65 -5.90 -0.10 -7.58
C PHE A 65 -6.46 1.10 -6.80
N VAL A 66 -7.65 0.97 -6.21
CA VAL A 66 -8.32 2.04 -5.46
C VAL A 66 -7.53 2.41 -4.19
N LEU A 67 -7.08 1.41 -3.44
CA LEU A 67 -6.28 1.61 -2.22
C LEU A 67 -4.93 2.24 -2.55
N GLY A 68 -4.35 1.95 -3.72
CA GLY A 68 -3.13 2.59 -4.19
C GLY A 68 -3.32 4.10 -4.39
N ILE A 69 -4.40 4.52 -5.05
CA ILE A 69 -4.75 5.95 -5.23
C ILE A 69 -4.97 6.61 -3.86
N MET A 70 -5.69 5.93 -2.96
CA MET A 70 -5.95 6.44 -1.62
C MET A 70 -4.67 6.57 -0.78
N GLY A 71 -3.72 5.64 -0.94
CA GLY A 71 -2.40 5.67 -0.31
C GLY A 71 -1.56 6.85 -0.76
N LEU A 72 -1.56 7.19 -2.05
CA LEU A 72 -0.92 8.40 -2.57
C LEU A 72 -1.58 9.67 -2.03
N ARG A 73 -2.91 9.71 -1.97
CA ARG A 73 -3.64 10.87 -1.44
C ARG A 73 -3.32 11.12 0.04
N ARG A 74 -3.17 10.05 0.84
CA ARG A 74 -2.80 10.16 2.26
C ARG A 74 -1.38 10.70 2.45
N ARG A 75 -0.44 10.29 1.60
CA ARG A 75 0.93 10.85 1.56
C ARG A 75 0.95 12.30 1.11
N ALA A 76 0.07 12.69 0.19
CA ALA A 76 -0.04 14.08 -0.27
C ALA A 76 -0.55 15.00 0.84
N GLN A 77 -1.46 14.53 1.69
CA GLN A 77 -1.99 15.28 2.83
C GLN A 77 -0.99 15.39 3.99
N ASN A 78 -0.21 14.33 4.25
CA ASN A 78 0.81 14.32 5.29
C ASN A 78 2.12 13.72 4.74
N PRO A 79 3.11 14.55 4.35
CA PRO A 79 4.38 14.08 3.79
C PRO A 79 5.23 13.22 4.74
N ALA A 80 4.98 13.30 6.05
CA ALA A 80 5.56 12.44 7.06
C ALA A 80 5.15 10.97 6.89
N VAL A 81 3.99 10.72 6.26
CA VAL A 81 3.49 9.38 5.92
C VAL A 81 4.13 8.93 4.61
N LYS A 82 5.06 7.95 4.67
CA LYS A 82 5.72 7.41 3.47
C LYS A 82 4.83 6.37 2.76
N GLY A 83 5.40 5.65 1.78
CA GLY A 83 4.69 4.58 1.04
C GLY A 83 4.35 4.88 -0.42
N SER A 84 4.97 5.90 -1.04
CA SER A 84 4.72 6.23 -2.46
C SER A 84 5.00 5.06 -3.40
N VAL A 85 6.08 4.31 -3.14
CA VAL A 85 6.47 3.14 -3.94
C VAL A 85 5.41 2.05 -3.84
N HIS A 86 4.97 1.70 -2.63
CA HIS A 86 3.94 0.68 -2.41
C HIS A 86 2.60 1.07 -3.05
N ALA A 87 2.22 2.34 -2.95
CA ALA A 87 1.02 2.85 -3.59
C ALA A 87 1.10 2.79 -5.13
N TRP A 88 2.23 3.17 -5.72
CA TRP A 88 2.46 3.06 -7.17
C TRP A 88 2.45 1.61 -7.66
N ILE A 89 3.07 0.69 -6.93
CA ILE A 89 3.01 -0.74 -7.25
C ILE A 89 1.56 -1.21 -7.21
N GLY A 90 0.80 -0.83 -6.17
CA GLY A 90 -0.63 -1.15 -6.07
C GLY A 90 -1.44 -0.67 -7.27
N ILE A 91 -1.20 0.55 -7.75
CA ILE A 91 -1.89 1.13 -8.92
C ILE A 91 -1.49 0.42 -10.22
N VAL A 92 -0.19 0.32 -10.50
CA VAL A 92 0.28 -0.23 -11.78
C VAL A 92 -0.03 -1.72 -11.86
N LEU A 93 0.37 -2.47 -10.83
CA LEU A 93 0.19 -3.92 -10.82
C LEU A 93 -1.28 -4.29 -10.64
N GLY A 94 -2.03 -3.59 -9.77
CA GLY A 94 -3.47 -3.78 -9.62
C GLY A 94 -4.25 -3.45 -10.90
N GLY A 95 -3.87 -2.38 -11.61
CA GLY A 95 -4.48 -2.02 -12.90
C GLY A 95 -4.23 -3.06 -13.99
N ILE A 96 -2.97 -3.49 -14.18
CA ILE A 96 -2.61 -4.53 -15.15
C ILE A 96 -3.30 -5.86 -14.79
N ALA A 97 -3.26 -6.26 -13.52
CA ALA A 97 -3.92 -7.48 -13.06
C ALA A 97 -5.43 -7.43 -13.29
N THR A 98 -6.08 -6.28 -13.06
CA THR A 98 -7.51 -6.11 -13.34
C THR A 98 -7.82 -6.33 -14.83
N LEU A 99 -7.05 -5.71 -15.73
CA LEU A 99 -7.24 -5.85 -17.18
C LEU A 99 -7.04 -7.30 -17.65
N LEU A 100 -5.99 -7.97 -17.17
CA LEU A 100 -5.72 -9.36 -17.52
C LEU A 100 -6.82 -10.30 -17.01
N ASN A 101 -7.25 -10.13 -15.77
CA ASN A 101 -8.34 -10.91 -15.20
C ASN A 101 -9.66 -10.69 -15.94
N LEU A 102 -10.00 -9.44 -16.26
CA LEU A 102 -11.21 -9.11 -17.00
C LEU A 102 -11.20 -9.71 -18.41
N SER A 103 -10.07 -9.65 -19.11
CA SER A 103 -9.88 -10.25 -20.44
C SER A 103 -10.03 -11.78 -20.38
N CYS A 104 -9.39 -12.43 -19.40
CA CYS A 104 -9.46 -13.87 -19.20
C CYS A 104 -10.90 -14.33 -18.92
N VAL A 105 -11.60 -13.68 -17.99
CA VAL A 105 -13.01 -13.97 -17.69
C VAL A 105 -13.89 -13.73 -18.90
N GLY A 106 -13.67 -12.63 -19.64
CA GLY A 106 -14.41 -12.33 -20.87
C GLY A 106 -14.26 -13.39 -21.95
N MET A 107 -13.04 -13.90 -22.18
CA MET A 107 -12.79 -14.98 -23.14
C MET A 107 -13.44 -16.30 -22.72
N ILE A 108 -13.40 -16.64 -21.42
CA ILE A 108 -14.06 -17.84 -20.90
C ILE A 108 -15.57 -17.76 -21.13
N VAL A 109 -16.19 -16.63 -20.75
CA VAL A 109 -17.63 -16.42 -20.93
C VAL A 109 -18.00 -16.45 -22.41
N PHE A 110 -17.24 -15.77 -23.28
CA PHE A 110 -17.48 -15.78 -24.72
C PHE A 110 -17.38 -17.19 -25.30
N GLY A 111 -16.36 -17.97 -24.91
CA GLY A 111 -16.20 -19.35 -25.32
C GLY A 111 -17.40 -20.21 -24.92
N VAL A 112 -17.81 -20.15 -23.65
CA VAL A 112 -18.98 -20.90 -23.14
C VAL A 112 -20.26 -20.50 -23.86
N VAL A 113 -20.49 -19.21 -24.10
CA VAL A 113 -21.68 -18.73 -24.83
C VAL A 113 -21.65 -19.20 -26.29
N SER A 114 -20.48 -19.14 -26.94
CA SER A 114 -20.31 -19.57 -28.33
C SER A 114 -20.53 -21.07 -28.52
N ASP A 115 -20.19 -21.87 -27.50
CA ASP A 115 -20.44 -23.31 -27.48
C ASP A 115 -21.92 -23.62 -27.23
N ALA A 116 -22.56 -22.92 -26.29
CA ALA A 116 -23.99 -23.06 -26.00
C ALA A 116 -24.93 -22.60 -27.13
N THR A 117 -24.40 -21.87 -28.11
CA THR A 117 -25.15 -21.37 -29.29
C THR A 117 -24.95 -22.24 -30.54
N ARG A 118 -24.10 -23.27 -30.49
CA ARG A 118 -23.92 -24.27 -31.55
C ARG A 118 -24.84 -25.46 -31.37
#